data_AF-A0A7Y2F8G5-F1
#
_entry.id   AF-A0A7Y2F8G5-F1
#
_cell.length_a   1.000
_cell.length_b   1.000
_cell.length_c   1.000
_cell.angle_alpha   90.00
_cell.angle_beta   90.00
_cell.angle_gamma   90.00
#
_symmetry.space_group_name_H-M   'P 1'
#
loop_
_entity.id
_entity.type
_entity.pdbx_description
1 polymer ?
#
loop_
_entity_poly.entity_id
_entity_poly.type
_entity_poly.pdbx_seq_one_letter_code
_entity_poly.pdbx_strand_id
1 'polypeptide(L)'
;TEAALAAFDAQFSQQLFWTKTDQPNNVDRGGFTAEFTLPASQATGANYSAELSKQTAQGAQFALRHVVNYNRSNQPFRAFKSDFIGWVEAEWRQPLMQGAGTTYNRIAGPTTVPGQYNGVLIARVNEDVALADFESSMITLVADVEQAYWELSNSYRVLEATLKGRVAALQTFQYQQVRLEVGTGRRDEQAQAQSQYYQFQAQVESALGGTQGLYALEQRLRYLIGMTATDGRLVKPTSTPMDARVVFDWNSALGQALERRVEIRRQKFNVKRRELELTASRLNRRPRLDFLGQYRWRGLGDHLIGDSDSPELDNLYQSITDGNYQEWQAGLEMNLPVGLRAASVAVAHAKLNLHRERAILAESELRISHDLSDTARQVQLTHQLMETNYNRYLADLNQVEVLERRYRDGSDNINFLLQAQRQVVTSEIEFYRSMTNYNLAVRDLHRQKGSLLAYNQVQLAEGGWSAGAIHDARHVGRFLTPYGSPADVSRPAPITAGGFDPSAVQNSTVPPNAIPADSTIEILPEPVGEPVPTGEGESATGQEQVAEPEPDDAALPSSVPGTTA
;
A
#
# COMPACT_ATOMS: atom_id res chain seq x y z
N THR A 1 -7.51 -5.28 -10.29
CA THR A 1 -7.46 -4.82 -11.70
C THR A 1 -8.74 -5.01 -12.51
N GLU A 2 -9.54 -6.05 -12.27
CA GLU A 2 -10.75 -6.36 -13.06
C GLU A 2 -11.78 -5.23 -13.12
N ALA A 3 -12.02 -4.50 -12.03
CA ALA A 3 -12.93 -3.35 -12.04
C ALA A 3 -12.51 -2.25 -13.05
N ALA A 4 -11.20 -2.06 -13.27
CA ALA A 4 -10.70 -1.11 -14.26
C ALA A 4 -10.83 -1.64 -15.70
N LEU A 5 -10.87 -2.97 -15.89
CA LEU A 5 -11.17 -3.58 -17.18
C LEU A 5 -12.66 -3.54 -17.49
N ALA A 6 -13.51 -3.82 -16.50
CA ALA A 6 -14.97 -3.77 -16.61
C ALA A 6 -15.48 -2.36 -16.98
N ALA A 7 -14.71 -1.32 -16.69
CA ALA A 7 -15.01 0.03 -17.14
C ALA A 7 -15.02 0.19 -18.69
N PHE A 8 -14.45 -0.78 -19.44
CA PHE A 8 -14.52 -0.86 -20.90
C PHE A 8 -15.58 -1.85 -21.42
N ASP A 9 -16.39 -2.43 -20.54
CA ASP A 9 -17.47 -3.33 -20.94
C ASP A 9 -18.59 -2.57 -21.65
N ALA A 10 -19.35 -3.31 -22.45
CA ALA A 10 -20.51 -2.74 -23.11
C ALA A 10 -21.62 -2.46 -22.07
N GLN A 11 -22.20 -1.27 -22.13
CA GLN A 11 -23.30 -0.85 -21.26
C GLN A 11 -24.60 -0.86 -22.06
N PHE A 12 -25.60 -1.59 -21.55
CA PHE A 12 -26.96 -1.55 -22.06
C PHE A 12 -27.85 -0.79 -21.08
N SER A 13 -28.46 0.31 -21.53
CA SER A 13 -29.41 1.09 -20.76
C SER A 13 -30.76 1.11 -21.46
N GLN A 14 -31.84 1.08 -20.67
CA GLN A 14 -33.21 1.11 -21.17
C GLN A 14 -34.04 1.99 -20.24
N GLN A 15 -34.82 2.89 -20.82
CA GLN A 15 -35.71 3.78 -20.09
C GLN A 15 -37.05 3.90 -20.80
N LEU A 16 -38.13 3.92 -20.03
CA LEU A 16 -39.50 4.10 -20.50
C LEU A 16 -40.20 5.10 -19.58
N PHE A 17 -40.57 6.25 -20.13
CA PHE A 17 -41.31 7.28 -19.39
C PHE A 17 -42.68 7.47 -20.00
N TRP A 18 -43.70 7.62 -19.16
CA TRP A 18 -45.06 7.98 -19.57
C TRP A 18 -45.39 9.34 -18.98
N THR A 19 -45.89 10.23 -19.82
CA THR A 19 -46.26 11.58 -19.43
C THR A 19 -47.70 11.88 -19.86
N LYS A 20 -48.43 12.56 -18.99
CA LYS A 20 -49.72 13.15 -19.32
C LYS A 20 -49.65 14.63 -19.03
N THR A 21 -49.84 15.44 -20.06
CA THR A 21 -49.92 16.88 -19.96
C THR A 21 -51.37 17.29 -20.16
N ASP A 22 -51.93 17.98 -19.19
CA ASP A 22 -53.26 18.57 -19.24
C ASP A 22 -53.15 20.02 -18.78
N GLN A 23 -52.95 20.91 -19.74
CA GLN A 23 -52.66 22.32 -19.47
C GLN A 23 -53.74 23.20 -20.11
N PRO A 24 -54.39 24.09 -19.33
CA PRO A 24 -55.30 25.07 -19.91
C PRO A 24 -54.51 26.08 -20.74
N ASN A 25 -55.00 26.39 -21.94
CA ASN A 25 -54.39 27.42 -22.79
C ASN A 25 -55.12 28.75 -22.54
N ASN A 26 -54.35 29.83 -22.41
CA ASN A 26 -54.91 31.18 -22.29
C ASN A 26 -55.26 31.73 -23.68
N VAL A 27 -56.37 31.27 -24.23
CA VAL A 27 -56.90 31.66 -25.55
C VAL A 27 -58.17 32.47 -25.41
N ASP A 28 -58.33 33.50 -26.25
CA ASP A 28 -59.56 34.30 -26.29
C ASP A 28 -60.70 33.46 -26.87
N ARG A 29 -61.79 33.35 -26.11
CA ARG A 29 -62.93 32.48 -26.44
C ARG A 29 -63.97 33.19 -27.31
N GLY A 30 -63.77 34.47 -27.63
CA GLY A 30 -64.61 35.26 -28.52
C GLY A 30 -63.93 35.56 -29.86
N GLY A 31 -64.59 35.24 -30.97
CA GLY A 31 -64.12 35.59 -32.33
C GLY A 31 -63.89 34.38 -33.23
N PHE A 32 -63.68 34.63 -34.53
CA PHE A 32 -63.50 33.59 -35.56
C PHE A 32 -62.32 32.63 -35.28
N THR A 33 -61.32 33.08 -34.52
CA THR A 33 -60.15 32.28 -34.13
C THR A 33 -60.41 31.30 -32.97
N ALA A 34 -61.54 31.42 -32.27
CA ALA A 34 -61.91 30.52 -31.17
C ALA A 34 -62.18 29.09 -31.64
N GLU A 35 -62.65 28.91 -32.88
CA GLU A 35 -62.84 27.60 -33.52
C GLU A 35 -61.52 26.89 -33.83
N PHE A 36 -60.42 27.66 -33.94
CA PHE A 36 -59.09 27.18 -34.32
C PHE A 36 -58.11 27.13 -33.14
N THR A 37 -58.53 27.52 -31.93
CA THR A 37 -57.69 27.56 -30.73
C THR A 37 -58.27 26.70 -29.61
N LEU A 38 -57.49 25.73 -29.15
CA LEU A 38 -57.96 24.77 -28.13
C LEU A 38 -57.97 25.39 -26.73
N PRO A 39 -59.05 25.23 -25.95
CA PRO A 39 -59.15 25.74 -24.58
C PRO A 39 -58.24 24.99 -23.58
N ALA A 40 -57.88 23.74 -23.87
CA ALA A 40 -56.91 22.97 -23.10
C ALA A 40 -56.07 22.09 -24.03
N SER A 41 -54.75 22.11 -23.84
CA SER A 41 -53.81 21.21 -24.49
C SER A 41 -53.74 19.91 -23.71
N GLN A 42 -54.20 18.83 -24.32
CA GLN A 42 -54.13 17.49 -23.76
C GLN A 42 -53.17 16.66 -24.60
N ALA A 43 -52.10 16.20 -23.96
CA ALA A 43 -51.12 15.31 -24.57
C ALA A 43 -50.85 14.11 -23.65
N THR A 44 -50.77 12.92 -24.22
CA THR A 44 -50.27 11.72 -23.57
C THR A 44 -49.09 11.23 -24.37
N GLY A 45 -47.92 11.20 -23.76
CA GLY A 45 -46.69 10.76 -24.38
C GLY A 45 -46.13 9.53 -23.70
N ALA A 46 -45.41 8.71 -24.46
CA ALA A 46 -44.51 7.71 -23.91
C ALA A 46 -43.17 7.78 -24.64
N ASN A 47 -42.06 7.89 -23.90
CA ASN A 47 -40.71 7.92 -24.47
C ASN A 47 -40.00 6.65 -24.05
N TYR A 48 -39.74 5.80 -25.03
CA TYR A 48 -38.91 4.61 -24.89
C TYR A 48 -37.54 4.88 -25.50
N SER A 49 -36.45 4.58 -24.79
CA SER A 49 -35.13 4.52 -25.39
C SER A 49 -34.31 3.39 -24.81
N ALA A 50 -33.59 2.70 -25.69
CA ALA A 50 -32.60 1.69 -25.36
C ALA A 50 -31.27 2.08 -26.02
N GLU A 51 -30.18 2.00 -25.28
CA GLU A 51 -28.84 2.31 -25.77
C GLU A 51 -27.86 1.21 -25.38
N LEU A 52 -27.16 0.67 -26.38
CA LEU A 52 -26.00 -0.19 -26.20
C LEU A 52 -24.75 0.60 -26.56
N SER A 53 -23.90 0.92 -25.58
CA SER A 53 -22.68 1.69 -25.79
C SER A 53 -21.44 0.90 -25.37
N LYS A 54 -20.30 1.14 -26.04
CA LYS A 54 -19.01 0.51 -25.70
C LYS A 54 -17.86 1.46 -26.00
N GLN A 55 -16.92 1.56 -25.05
CA GLN A 55 -15.68 2.32 -25.23
C GLN A 55 -14.50 1.37 -25.48
N THR A 56 -13.67 1.69 -26.47
CA THR A 56 -12.47 0.93 -26.82
C THR A 56 -11.24 1.42 -26.06
N ALA A 57 -10.21 0.57 -25.98
CA ALA A 57 -8.92 0.94 -25.39
C ALA A 57 -8.20 2.09 -26.11
N GLN A 58 -8.55 2.37 -27.37
CA GLN A 58 -8.00 3.51 -28.13
C GLN A 58 -8.73 4.82 -27.85
N GLY A 59 -9.88 4.76 -27.14
CA GLY A 59 -10.69 5.91 -26.77
C GLY A 59 -11.96 6.07 -27.61
N ALA A 60 -12.12 5.30 -28.70
CA ALA A 60 -13.32 5.37 -29.53
C ALA A 60 -14.54 4.81 -28.79
N GLN A 61 -15.68 5.48 -28.94
CA GLN A 61 -16.98 5.10 -28.39
C GLN A 61 -17.91 4.70 -29.54
N PHE A 62 -18.53 3.54 -29.41
CA PHE A 62 -19.61 3.08 -30.28
C PHE A 62 -20.90 3.08 -29.48
N ALA A 63 -21.99 3.60 -30.04
CA ALA A 63 -23.31 3.52 -29.45
C ALA A 63 -24.34 3.10 -30.50
N LEU A 64 -25.22 2.17 -30.12
CA LEU A 64 -26.40 1.81 -30.89
C LEU A 64 -27.61 2.20 -30.05
N ARG A 65 -28.42 3.15 -30.52
CA ARG A 65 -29.61 3.62 -29.82
C ARG A 65 -30.86 3.28 -30.60
N HIS A 66 -31.90 2.88 -29.87
CA HIS A 66 -33.24 2.66 -30.38
C HIS A 66 -34.20 3.50 -29.55
N VAL A 67 -34.85 4.46 -30.19
CA VAL A 67 -35.77 5.41 -29.54
C VAL A 67 -37.14 5.27 -30.18
N VAL A 68 -38.18 5.22 -29.35
CA VAL A 68 -39.58 5.21 -29.79
C VAL A 68 -40.35 6.19 -28.92
N ASN A 69 -40.89 7.23 -29.53
CA ASN A 69 -41.71 8.23 -28.86
C ASN A 69 -43.14 8.10 -29.37
N TYR A 70 -44.06 7.81 -28.45
CA TYR A 70 -45.49 7.85 -28.68
C TYR A 70 -46.03 9.23 -28.30
N ASN A 71 -46.88 9.82 -29.13
CA ASN A 71 -47.54 11.08 -28.82
C ASN A 71 -49.00 11.09 -29.28
N ARG A 72 -49.91 11.11 -28.31
CA ARG A 72 -51.34 11.37 -28.53
C ARG A 72 -51.68 12.78 -28.09
N SER A 73 -52.07 13.63 -29.02
CA SER A 73 -52.41 15.03 -28.76
C SER A 73 -53.72 15.43 -29.42
N ASN A 74 -54.45 16.35 -28.79
CA ASN A 74 -55.68 16.93 -29.32
C ASN A 74 -55.45 18.13 -30.28
N GLN A 75 -54.19 18.43 -30.65
CA GLN A 75 -53.85 19.53 -31.56
C GLN A 75 -54.64 19.49 -32.89
N PRO A 76 -55.18 20.62 -33.37
CA PRO A 76 -55.82 20.69 -34.66
C PRO A 76 -54.77 20.48 -35.78
N PHE A 77 -55.19 19.93 -36.91
CA PHE A 77 -54.36 19.71 -38.13
C PHE A 77 -53.32 18.57 -38.07
N ARG A 78 -53.49 17.55 -37.22
CA ARG A 78 -52.72 16.29 -37.31
C ARG A 78 -53.37 15.31 -38.28
N ALA A 79 -52.56 14.57 -39.03
CA ALA A 79 -53.04 13.46 -39.87
C ALA A 79 -53.59 12.31 -39.01
N PHE A 80 -52.93 12.01 -37.89
CA PHE A 80 -53.31 10.95 -36.95
C PHE A 80 -53.51 11.52 -35.53
N LYS A 81 -54.45 10.95 -34.76
CA LYS A 81 -54.71 11.36 -33.37
C LYS A 81 -53.59 10.91 -32.42
N SER A 82 -52.97 9.78 -32.74
CA SER A 82 -51.77 9.21 -32.13
C SER A 82 -50.69 9.08 -33.19
N ASP A 83 -49.43 9.13 -32.79
CA ASP A 83 -48.33 8.69 -33.65
C ASP A 83 -47.21 8.10 -32.79
N PHE A 84 -46.41 7.28 -33.44
CA PHE A 84 -45.14 6.77 -32.99
C PHE A 84 -44.06 7.33 -33.90
N ILE A 85 -43.13 8.07 -33.32
CA ILE A 85 -41.92 8.55 -33.99
C ILE A 85 -40.74 7.84 -33.35
N GLY A 86 -40.00 7.10 -34.15
CA GLY A 86 -38.87 6.35 -33.66
C GLY A 86 -37.69 6.39 -34.60
N TRP A 87 -36.55 5.99 -34.07
CA TRP A 87 -35.35 5.81 -34.87
C TRP A 87 -34.42 4.78 -34.26
N VAL A 88 -33.67 4.14 -35.15
CA VAL A 88 -32.49 3.36 -34.81
C VAL A 88 -31.30 4.17 -35.27
N GLU A 89 -30.34 4.45 -34.38
CA GLU A 89 -29.12 5.17 -34.74
C GLU A 89 -27.87 4.43 -34.27
N ALA A 90 -26.84 4.44 -35.11
CA ALA A 90 -25.49 4.03 -34.77
C ALA A 90 -24.60 5.28 -34.72
N GLU A 91 -23.86 5.45 -33.63
CA GLU A 91 -22.88 6.50 -33.41
C GLU A 91 -21.48 5.88 -33.29
N TRP A 92 -20.53 6.47 -34.00
CA TRP A 92 -19.10 6.22 -33.88
C TRP A 92 -18.39 7.53 -33.58
N ARG A 93 -17.83 7.64 -32.37
CA ARG A 93 -17.01 8.76 -31.94
C ARG A 93 -15.58 8.30 -31.74
N GLN A 94 -14.61 8.92 -32.41
CA GLN A 94 -13.20 8.57 -32.29
C GLN A 94 -12.35 9.79 -31.92
N PRO A 95 -11.71 9.82 -30.73
CA PRO A 95 -10.73 10.84 -30.42
C PRO A 95 -9.45 10.64 -31.24
N LEU A 96 -8.97 11.70 -31.86
CA LEU A 96 -7.78 11.74 -32.72
C LEU A 96 -6.57 12.39 -32.02
N MET A 97 -6.78 13.23 -31.00
CA MET A 97 -5.72 13.93 -30.27
C MET A 97 -5.76 13.68 -28.75
N GLN A 98 -6.33 14.58 -27.94
CA GLN A 98 -6.55 14.31 -26.52
C GLN A 98 -7.54 13.14 -26.35
N GLY A 99 -7.22 12.18 -25.48
CA GLY A 99 -8.04 10.96 -25.35
C GLY A 99 -7.72 9.88 -26.39
N ALA A 100 -6.92 10.19 -27.41
CA ALA A 100 -6.53 9.23 -28.42
C ALA A 100 -5.36 8.35 -27.96
N GLY A 101 -5.44 7.08 -28.35
CA GLY A 101 -4.36 6.11 -28.17
C GLY A 101 -4.46 5.32 -26.87
N THR A 102 -3.78 4.19 -26.85
CA THR A 102 -3.88 3.23 -25.75
C THR A 102 -3.19 3.72 -24.48
N THR A 103 -2.11 4.49 -24.58
CA THR A 103 -1.32 4.92 -23.42
C THR A 103 -2.12 5.84 -22.50
N TYR A 104 -2.85 6.80 -23.06
CA TYR A 104 -3.68 7.70 -22.26
C TYR A 104 -4.83 6.96 -21.57
N ASN A 105 -5.62 6.21 -22.34
CA ASN A 105 -6.80 5.51 -21.81
C ASN A 105 -6.44 4.40 -20.81
N ARG A 106 -5.28 3.77 -20.96
CA ARG A 106 -4.76 2.81 -19.99
C ARG A 106 -4.32 3.45 -18.67
N ILE A 107 -3.95 4.74 -18.65
CA ILE A 107 -3.56 5.46 -17.43
C ILE A 107 -4.76 6.19 -16.80
N ALA A 108 -5.49 6.97 -17.59
CA ALA A 108 -6.60 7.78 -17.10
C ALA A 108 -7.89 6.96 -16.86
N GLY A 109 -8.14 5.95 -17.69
CA GLY A 109 -9.40 5.23 -17.72
C GLY A 109 -10.46 5.92 -18.60
N PRO A 110 -11.65 5.31 -18.72
CA PRO A 110 -12.75 5.82 -19.55
C PRO A 110 -13.39 7.10 -19.00
N THR A 111 -13.29 7.34 -17.69
CA THR A 111 -13.80 8.54 -17.04
C THR A 111 -12.85 9.72 -17.26
N THR A 112 -13.26 10.69 -18.08
CA THR A 112 -12.42 11.84 -18.47
C THR A 112 -12.37 12.97 -17.43
N VAL A 113 -12.68 12.69 -16.16
CA VAL A 113 -12.66 13.73 -15.10
C VAL A 113 -11.20 14.12 -14.82
N PRO A 114 -10.78 15.37 -15.12
CA PRO A 114 -9.41 15.78 -14.91
C PRO A 114 -9.01 15.67 -13.43
N GLY A 115 -7.91 14.97 -13.15
CA GLY A 115 -7.37 14.81 -11.79
C GLY A 115 -7.71 13.48 -11.10
N GLN A 116 -8.61 12.67 -11.65
CA GLN A 116 -8.87 11.31 -11.17
C GLN A 116 -8.43 10.31 -12.24
N TYR A 117 -7.33 9.59 -11.98
CA TYR A 117 -6.77 8.62 -12.91
C TYR A 117 -6.98 7.21 -12.37
N ASN A 118 -7.90 6.47 -12.98
CA ASN A 118 -8.29 5.12 -12.54
C ASN A 118 -8.10 4.07 -13.65
N GLY A 119 -7.20 4.34 -14.61
CA GLY A 119 -6.94 3.43 -15.71
C GLY A 119 -6.30 2.12 -15.26
N VAL A 120 -6.33 1.12 -16.16
CA VAL A 120 -5.83 -0.24 -15.93
C VAL A 120 -4.39 -0.26 -15.40
N LEU A 121 -3.52 0.63 -15.86
CA LEU A 121 -2.12 0.66 -15.41
C LEU A 121 -1.98 1.15 -13.98
N ILE A 122 -2.78 2.13 -13.57
CA ILE A 122 -2.81 2.58 -12.18
C ILE A 122 -3.44 1.50 -11.30
N ALA A 123 -4.50 0.83 -11.78
CA ALA A 123 -5.10 -0.29 -11.08
C ALA A 123 -4.12 -1.46 -10.87
N ARG A 124 -3.22 -1.72 -11.83
CA ARG A 124 -2.13 -2.70 -11.67
C ARG A 124 -1.14 -2.26 -10.60
N VAL A 125 -0.64 -1.03 -10.68
CA VAL A 125 0.27 -0.50 -9.65
C VAL A 125 -0.35 -0.53 -8.25
N ASN A 126 -1.65 -0.25 -8.14
CA ASN A 126 -2.37 -0.33 -6.86
C ASN A 126 -2.50 -1.78 -6.36
N GLU A 127 -2.64 -2.76 -7.25
CA GLU A 127 -2.61 -4.19 -6.92
C GLU A 127 -1.24 -4.60 -6.38
N ASP A 128 -0.15 -4.15 -7.01
CA ASP A 128 1.21 -4.40 -6.52
C ASP A 128 1.50 -3.73 -5.17
N VAL A 129 0.97 -2.52 -4.96
CA VAL A 129 1.02 -1.85 -3.65
C VAL A 129 0.26 -2.65 -2.60
N ALA A 130 -0.93 -3.19 -2.93
CA ALA A 130 -1.69 -4.02 -2.02
C ALA A 130 -0.97 -5.35 -1.68
N LEU A 131 -0.31 -5.97 -2.67
CA LEU A 131 0.54 -7.14 -2.45
C LEU A 131 1.71 -6.83 -1.52
N ALA A 132 2.36 -5.67 -1.72
CA ALA A 132 3.42 -5.21 -0.83
C ALA A 132 2.90 -4.93 0.59
N ASP A 133 1.74 -4.28 0.75
CA ASP A 133 1.16 -4.04 2.08
C ASP A 133 0.77 -5.35 2.79
N PHE A 134 0.31 -6.36 2.04
CA PHE A 134 0.08 -7.72 2.56
C PHE A 134 1.39 -8.38 3.01
N GLU A 135 2.45 -8.31 2.21
CA GLU A 135 3.77 -8.83 2.57
C GLU A 135 4.33 -8.15 3.84
N SER A 136 4.18 -6.83 3.97
CA SER A 136 4.54 -6.09 5.19
C SER A 136 3.79 -6.57 6.43
N SER A 137 2.48 -6.83 6.27
CA SER A 137 1.64 -7.37 7.33
C SER A 137 2.09 -8.78 7.74
N MET A 138 2.47 -9.62 6.77
CA MET A 138 3.01 -10.95 7.03
C MET A 138 4.37 -10.91 7.73
N ILE A 139 5.27 -10.02 7.32
CA ILE A 139 6.55 -9.81 7.99
C ILE A 139 6.33 -9.42 9.47
N THR A 140 5.38 -8.53 9.72
CA THR A 140 5.02 -8.10 11.08
C THR A 140 4.46 -9.26 11.90
N LEU A 141 3.53 -10.04 11.34
CA LEU A 141 2.96 -11.22 12.00
C LEU A 141 4.05 -12.24 12.36
N VAL A 142 4.93 -12.57 11.42
CA VAL A 142 6.04 -13.52 11.66
C VAL A 142 6.98 -12.99 12.75
N ALA A 143 7.30 -11.69 12.72
CA ALA A 143 8.13 -11.08 13.75
C ALA A 143 7.49 -11.11 15.14
N ASP A 144 6.18 -10.85 15.22
CA ASP A 144 5.40 -10.87 16.47
C ASP A 144 5.25 -12.28 17.03
N VAL A 145 5.02 -13.28 16.17
CA VAL A 145 4.98 -14.70 16.56
C VAL A 145 6.34 -15.14 17.11
N GLU A 146 7.42 -14.79 16.43
CA GLU A 146 8.78 -15.10 16.88
C GLU A 146 9.12 -14.38 18.20
N GLN A 147 8.68 -13.12 18.37
CA GLN A 147 8.79 -12.40 19.64
C GLN A 147 8.10 -13.17 20.77
N ALA A 148 6.83 -13.51 20.59
CA ALA A 148 6.02 -14.18 21.61
C ALA A 148 6.56 -15.58 21.93
N TYR A 149 7.09 -16.29 20.94
CA TYR A 149 7.71 -17.60 21.13
C TYR A 149 8.94 -17.52 22.03
N TRP A 150 9.86 -16.59 21.73
CA TRP A 150 11.09 -16.41 22.52
C TRP A 150 10.81 -15.83 23.91
N GLU A 151 9.84 -14.91 24.04
CA GLU A 151 9.37 -14.41 25.34
C GLU A 151 8.79 -15.53 26.22
N LEU A 152 7.99 -16.45 25.64
CA LEU A 152 7.46 -17.61 26.35
C LEU A 152 8.57 -18.59 26.75
N SER A 153 9.55 -18.83 25.87
CA SER A 153 10.72 -19.65 26.20
C SER A 153 11.49 -19.06 27.38
N ASN A 154 11.70 -17.74 27.38
CA ASN A 154 12.36 -17.04 28.47
C ASN A 154 11.57 -17.13 29.78
N SER A 155 10.24 -17.00 29.76
CA SER A 155 9.43 -17.07 30.98
C SER A 155 9.47 -18.45 31.64
N TYR A 156 9.56 -19.53 30.86
CA TYR A 156 9.86 -20.86 31.40
C TYR A 156 11.21 -20.93 32.11
N ARG A 157 12.26 -20.29 31.56
CA ARG A 157 13.58 -20.24 32.20
C ARG A 157 13.59 -19.41 33.46
N VAL A 158 12.88 -18.27 33.46
CA VAL A 158 12.70 -17.44 34.66
C VAL A 158 11.95 -18.21 35.75
N LEU A 159 10.90 -18.93 35.39
CA LEU A 159 10.16 -19.78 36.33
C LEU A 159 11.06 -20.89 36.90
N GLU A 160 11.87 -21.53 36.07
CA GLU A 160 12.80 -22.58 36.50
C GLU A 160 13.85 -22.03 37.49
N ALA A 161 14.47 -20.89 37.18
CA ALA A 161 15.45 -20.23 38.04
C ALA A 161 14.85 -19.78 39.39
N THR A 162 13.67 -19.16 39.37
CA THR A 162 12.97 -18.74 40.60
C THR A 162 12.51 -19.93 41.44
N LEU A 163 12.09 -21.03 40.81
CA LEU A 163 11.73 -22.26 41.51
C LEU A 163 12.94 -22.92 42.18
N LYS A 164 14.10 -22.98 41.49
CA LYS A 164 15.37 -23.43 42.10
C LYS A 164 15.73 -22.57 43.32
N GLY A 165 15.63 -21.24 43.19
CA GLY A 165 15.84 -20.29 44.29
C GLY A 165 14.91 -20.52 45.48
N ARG A 166 13.62 -20.73 45.22
CA ARG A 166 12.61 -21.07 46.24
C ARG A 166 12.95 -22.37 46.97
N VAL A 167 13.32 -23.42 46.24
CA VAL A 167 13.69 -24.72 46.83
C VAL A 167 14.94 -24.59 47.71
N ALA A 168 15.97 -23.88 47.25
CA ALA A 168 17.17 -23.62 48.03
C ALA A 168 16.89 -22.81 49.31
N ALA A 169 16.03 -21.79 49.21
CA ALA A 169 15.59 -21.00 50.36
C ALA A 169 14.74 -21.82 51.35
N LEU A 170 13.88 -22.72 50.86
CA LEU A 170 13.09 -23.62 51.71
C LEU A 170 14.00 -24.59 52.49
N GLN A 171 15.00 -25.17 51.83
CA GLN A 171 15.98 -26.04 52.49
C GLN A 171 16.75 -25.28 53.56
N THR A 172 17.15 -24.03 53.28
CA THR A 172 17.85 -23.17 54.23
C THR A 172 16.97 -22.82 55.44
N PHE A 173 15.69 -22.53 55.21
CA PHE A 173 14.70 -22.26 56.26
C PHE A 173 14.44 -23.48 57.15
N GLN A 174 14.21 -24.66 56.56
CA GLN A 174 14.02 -25.91 57.31
C GLN A 174 15.26 -26.26 58.13
N TYR A 175 16.45 -26.07 57.56
CA TYR A 175 17.71 -26.27 58.28
C TYR A 175 17.84 -25.34 59.50
N GLN A 176 17.47 -24.05 59.39
CA GLN A 176 17.48 -23.15 60.56
C GLN A 176 16.41 -23.47 61.59
N GLN A 177 15.24 -23.93 61.16
CA GLN A 177 14.18 -24.32 62.07
C GLN A 177 14.63 -25.50 62.96
N VAL A 178 15.23 -26.54 62.36
CA VAL A 178 15.75 -27.68 63.12
C VAL A 178 16.87 -27.26 64.08
N ARG A 179 17.80 -26.39 63.64
CA ARG A 179 18.86 -25.88 64.53
C ARG A 179 18.30 -25.11 65.73
N LEU A 180 17.25 -24.31 65.51
CA LEU A 180 16.58 -23.57 66.59
C LEU A 180 15.87 -24.52 67.58
N GLU A 181 15.20 -25.55 67.09
CA GLU A 181 14.52 -26.57 67.92
C GLU A 181 15.52 -27.37 68.79
N VAL A 182 16.70 -27.66 68.25
CA VAL A 182 17.80 -28.33 68.98
C VAL A 182 18.62 -27.34 69.85
N GLY A 183 18.27 -26.05 69.84
CA GLY A 183 18.90 -25.00 70.66
C GLY A 183 20.28 -24.52 70.17
N THR A 184 20.70 -24.90 68.97
CA THR A 184 21.98 -24.49 68.36
C THR A 184 21.83 -23.35 67.32
N GLY A 185 20.59 -22.99 66.99
CA GLY A 185 20.25 -21.94 66.03
C GLY A 185 19.82 -20.64 66.69
N ARG A 186 19.90 -19.53 65.94
CA ARG A 186 19.46 -18.21 66.40
C ARG A 186 18.13 -17.82 65.77
N ARG A 187 17.28 -17.08 66.52
CA ARG A 187 15.94 -16.67 66.06
C ARG A 187 15.99 -15.67 64.90
N ASP A 188 17.02 -14.82 64.85
CA ASP A 188 17.24 -13.86 63.77
C ASP A 188 17.56 -14.56 62.43
N GLU A 189 18.41 -15.59 62.45
CA GLU A 189 18.77 -16.39 61.26
C GLU A 189 17.55 -17.13 60.69
N GLN A 190 16.72 -17.71 61.56
CA GLN A 190 15.47 -18.36 61.14
C GLN A 190 14.52 -17.36 60.47
N ALA A 191 14.30 -16.20 61.08
CA ALA A 191 13.41 -15.17 60.53
C ALA A 191 13.91 -14.63 59.18
N GLN A 192 15.22 -14.47 59.01
CA GLN A 192 15.83 -14.07 57.73
C GLN A 192 15.62 -15.12 56.64
N ALA A 193 15.88 -16.40 56.95
CA ALA A 193 15.65 -17.49 55.99
C ALA A 193 14.17 -17.64 55.64
N GLN A 194 13.27 -17.46 56.61
CA GLN A 194 11.83 -17.49 56.39
C GLN A 194 11.37 -16.34 55.47
N SER A 195 11.85 -15.12 55.72
CA SER A 195 11.57 -13.96 54.87
C SER A 195 12.02 -14.19 53.42
N GLN A 196 13.23 -14.76 53.23
CA GLN A 196 13.76 -15.09 51.92
C GLN A 196 12.91 -16.14 51.18
N TYR A 197 12.44 -17.17 51.88
CA TYR A 197 11.55 -18.17 51.31
C TYR A 197 10.25 -17.55 50.78
N TYR A 198 9.59 -16.71 51.59
CA TYR A 198 8.37 -16.03 51.16
C TYR A 198 8.60 -15.01 50.04
N GLN A 199 9.77 -14.38 49.99
CA GLN A 199 10.17 -13.55 48.86
C GLN A 199 10.24 -14.35 47.55
N PHE A 200 10.91 -15.51 47.56
CA PHE A 200 10.95 -16.38 46.38
C PHE A 200 9.59 -16.99 46.03
N GLN A 201 8.77 -17.33 47.04
CA GLN A 201 7.39 -17.78 46.82
C GLN A 201 6.58 -16.72 46.03
N ALA A 202 6.63 -15.46 46.45
CA ALA A 202 5.96 -14.38 45.75
C ALA A 202 6.51 -14.17 44.33
N GLN A 203 7.82 -14.36 44.12
CA GLN A 203 8.41 -14.31 42.78
C GLN A 203 7.94 -15.44 41.88
N VAL A 204 7.79 -16.67 42.40
CA VAL A 204 7.25 -17.81 41.63
C VAL A 204 5.79 -17.56 41.25
N GLU A 205 4.97 -17.06 42.19
CA GLU A 205 3.57 -16.70 41.92
C GLU A 205 3.46 -15.60 40.85
N SER A 206 4.33 -14.59 40.91
CA SER A 206 4.43 -13.53 39.90
C SER A 206 4.92 -14.06 38.54
N ALA A 207 5.91 -14.97 38.53
CA ALA A 207 6.42 -15.58 37.31
C ALA A 207 5.38 -16.50 36.63
N LEU A 208 4.43 -17.05 37.38
CA LEU A 208 3.31 -17.84 36.84
C LEU A 208 2.16 -16.94 36.36
N GLY A 209 1.59 -16.14 37.27
CA GLY A 209 0.32 -15.43 37.08
C GLY A 209 0.42 -13.92 36.88
N GLY A 210 1.62 -13.34 36.90
CA GLY A 210 1.83 -11.92 36.64
C GLY A 210 1.53 -11.52 35.19
N THR A 211 1.49 -10.21 34.93
CA THR A 211 1.23 -9.65 33.58
C THR A 211 2.32 -9.99 32.56
N GLN A 212 3.57 -10.19 33.02
CA GLN A 212 4.67 -10.75 32.25
C GLN A 212 4.99 -12.20 32.66
N GLY A 213 4.06 -12.83 33.37
CA GLY A 213 4.17 -14.22 33.78
C GLY A 213 3.87 -15.20 32.64
N LEU A 214 4.07 -16.48 32.92
CA LEU A 214 3.91 -17.58 31.99
C LEU A 214 2.53 -17.57 31.30
N TYR A 215 1.44 -17.46 32.07
CA TYR A 215 0.09 -17.57 31.53
C TYR A 215 -0.27 -16.43 30.57
N ALA A 216 0.16 -15.21 30.86
CA ALA A 216 -0.10 -14.04 30.01
C ALA A 216 0.66 -14.13 28.68
N LEU A 217 1.94 -14.54 28.72
CA LEU A 217 2.78 -14.71 27.53
C LEU A 217 2.30 -15.88 26.67
N GLU A 218 1.84 -16.97 27.29
CA GLU A 218 1.23 -18.08 26.58
C GLU A 218 -0.07 -17.66 25.88
N GLN A 219 -0.93 -16.90 26.55
CA GLN A 219 -2.17 -16.39 25.96
C GLN A 219 -1.88 -15.47 24.77
N ARG A 220 -0.84 -14.63 24.84
CA ARG A 220 -0.38 -13.80 23.71
C ARG A 220 0.04 -14.66 22.53
N LEU A 221 0.85 -15.70 22.75
CA LEU A 221 1.27 -16.61 21.69
C LEU A 221 0.07 -17.33 21.07
N ARG A 222 -0.85 -17.86 21.89
CA ARG A 222 -2.08 -18.53 21.44
C ARG A 222 -2.92 -17.62 20.55
N TYR A 223 -3.09 -16.36 20.93
CA TYR A 223 -3.83 -15.38 20.14
C TYR A 223 -3.20 -15.19 18.74
N LEU A 224 -1.88 -15.03 18.67
CA LEU A 224 -1.16 -14.81 17.40
C LEU A 224 -1.24 -16.01 16.45
N ILE A 225 -1.25 -17.23 16.97
CA ILE A 225 -1.34 -18.47 16.16
C ILE A 225 -2.78 -18.97 15.98
N GLY A 226 -3.78 -18.21 16.44
CA GLY A 226 -5.19 -18.54 16.27
C GLY A 226 -5.70 -19.71 17.13
N MET A 227 -5.02 -20.02 18.23
CA MET A 227 -5.47 -21.03 19.20
C MET A 227 -6.48 -20.42 20.20
N THR A 228 -7.33 -21.27 20.78
CA THR A 228 -8.27 -20.86 21.84
C THR A 228 -7.52 -20.35 23.07
N ALA A 229 -8.07 -19.34 23.75
CA ALA A 229 -7.43 -18.72 24.92
C ALA A 229 -7.07 -19.73 26.02
N THR A 230 -7.95 -20.70 26.28
CA THR A 230 -7.74 -21.76 27.28
C THR A 230 -8.28 -23.08 26.76
N ASP A 231 -7.43 -24.11 26.75
CA ASP A 231 -7.77 -25.51 26.42
C ASP A 231 -7.38 -26.49 27.56
N GLY A 232 -6.98 -25.95 28.72
CA GLY A 232 -6.52 -26.73 29.88
C GLY A 232 -5.12 -27.33 29.73
N ARG A 233 -4.41 -27.04 28.63
CA ARG A 233 -3.03 -27.49 28.39
C ARG A 233 -2.06 -26.32 28.52
N LEU A 234 -0.77 -26.61 28.63
CA LEU A 234 0.30 -25.60 28.62
C LEU A 234 1.20 -25.82 27.41
N VAL A 235 1.47 -24.76 26.65
CA VAL A 235 2.37 -24.78 25.49
C VAL A 235 3.79 -24.47 25.95
N LYS A 236 4.70 -25.42 25.74
CA LYS A 236 6.13 -25.25 26.04
C LYS A 236 6.97 -25.23 24.77
N PRO A 237 7.68 -24.12 24.47
CA PRO A 237 8.71 -24.08 23.43
C PRO A 237 9.77 -25.17 23.62
N THR A 238 10.11 -25.89 22.56
CA THR A 238 11.10 -26.99 22.59
C THR A 238 12.43 -26.61 21.94
N SER A 239 12.45 -25.58 21.09
CA SER A 239 13.66 -25.15 20.39
C SER A 239 14.70 -24.56 21.34
N THR A 240 15.96 -24.95 21.15
CA THR A 240 17.10 -24.34 21.84
C THR A 240 17.43 -22.99 21.21
N PRO A 241 17.59 -21.91 22.01
CA PRO A 241 18.04 -20.63 21.48
C PRO A 241 19.45 -20.73 20.89
N MET A 242 19.75 -19.93 19.86
CA MET A 242 21.07 -19.91 19.22
C MET A 242 22.07 -19.12 20.06
N ASP A 243 23.23 -19.72 20.33
CA ASP A 243 24.39 -19.13 21.04
C ASP A 243 25.53 -18.74 20.10
N ALA A 244 25.52 -19.23 18.87
CA ALA A 244 26.59 -19.00 17.91
C ALA A 244 26.63 -17.54 17.42
N ARG A 245 27.85 -16.99 17.31
CA ARG A 245 28.08 -15.64 16.80
C ARG A 245 27.70 -15.52 15.31
N VAL A 246 26.69 -14.73 15.02
CA VAL A 246 26.36 -14.30 13.66
C VAL A 246 27.33 -13.21 13.19
N VAL A 247 27.91 -13.44 12.01
CA VAL A 247 28.71 -12.46 11.27
C VAL A 247 27.97 -12.13 9.99
N PHE A 248 27.85 -10.85 9.67
CA PHE A 248 27.23 -10.38 8.43
C PHE A 248 28.21 -9.50 7.66
N ASP A 249 28.12 -9.53 6.33
CA ASP A 249 28.80 -8.56 5.47
C ASP A 249 27.89 -7.33 5.28
N TRP A 250 28.43 -6.15 5.59
CA TRP A 250 27.70 -4.89 5.52
C TRP A 250 27.20 -4.59 4.09
N ASN A 251 28.09 -4.72 3.10
CA ASN A 251 27.77 -4.35 1.73
C ASN A 251 26.70 -5.27 1.14
N SER A 252 26.83 -6.59 1.38
CA SER A 252 25.81 -7.56 0.99
C SER A 252 24.48 -7.31 1.70
N ALA A 253 24.49 -7.05 3.01
CA ALA A 253 23.26 -6.79 3.76
C ALA A 253 22.55 -5.52 3.31
N LEU A 254 23.29 -4.45 3.01
CA LEU A 254 22.72 -3.19 2.51
C LEU A 254 22.12 -3.36 1.12
N GLY A 255 22.83 -4.03 0.20
CA GLY A 255 22.31 -4.33 -1.13
C GLY A 255 21.01 -5.14 -1.07
N GLN A 256 20.98 -6.19 -0.23
CA GLN A 256 19.75 -6.96 0.02
C GLN A 256 18.63 -6.10 0.63
N ALA A 257 18.94 -5.22 1.58
CA ALA A 257 17.94 -4.36 2.19
C ALA A 257 17.29 -3.39 1.19
N LEU A 258 18.08 -2.76 0.31
CA LEU A 258 17.58 -1.79 -0.69
C LEU A 258 16.78 -2.47 -1.81
N GLU A 259 17.06 -3.73 -2.10
CA GLU A 259 16.34 -4.50 -3.13
C GLU A 259 15.08 -5.18 -2.58
N ARG A 260 15.19 -5.87 -1.44
CA ARG A 260 14.15 -6.77 -0.94
C ARG A 260 13.11 -6.08 -0.07
N ARG A 261 13.47 -5.00 0.64
CA ARG A 261 12.54 -4.35 1.57
C ARG A 261 11.27 -3.91 0.87
N VAL A 262 10.15 -4.35 1.46
CA VAL A 262 8.80 -4.08 0.99
C VAL A 262 8.53 -2.57 0.89
N GLU A 263 9.00 -1.80 1.87
CA GLU A 263 8.78 -0.35 1.92
C GLU A 263 9.41 0.38 0.72
N ILE A 264 10.60 -0.04 0.30
CA ILE A 264 11.27 0.52 -0.89
C ILE A 264 10.55 0.11 -2.17
N ARG A 265 10.16 -1.16 -2.30
CA ARG A 265 9.37 -1.63 -3.45
C ARG A 265 8.05 -0.86 -3.56
N ARG A 266 7.33 -0.71 -2.45
CA ARG A 266 6.10 0.09 -2.38
C ARG A 266 6.34 1.54 -2.77
N GLN A 267 7.41 2.16 -2.29
CA GLN A 267 7.73 3.54 -2.65
C GLN A 267 8.12 3.70 -4.13
N LYS A 268 8.87 2.74 -4.70
CA LYS A 268 9.17 2.69 -6.14
C LYS A 268 7.89 2.57 -6.97
N PHE A 269 6.91 1.78 -6.54
CA PHE A 269 5.59 1.70 -7.19
C PHE A 269 4.83 3.03 -7.12
N ASN A 270 4.86 3.72 -5.97
CA ASN A 270 4.26 5.06 -5.84
C ASN A 270 4.92 6.09 -6.76
N VAL A 271 6.25 6.09 -6.87
CA VAL A 271 6.99 6.91 -7.85
C VAL A 271 6.51 6.59 -9.26
N LYS A 272 6.39 5.30 -9.61
CA LYS A 272 5.94 4.88 -10.92
C LYS A 272 4.52 5.34 -11.24
N ARG A 273 3.61 5.28 -10.27
CA ARG A 273 2.26 5.85 -10.39
C ARG A 273 2.32 7.34 -10.73
N ARG A 274 3.13 8.13 -10.02
CA ARG A 274 3.27 9.58 -10.31
C ARG A 274 3.89 9.86 -11.67
N GLU A 275 4.81 9.01 -12.16
CA GLU A 275 5.33 9.13 -13.52
C GLU A 275 4.24 8.92 -14.59
N LEU A 276 3.35 7.95 -14.37
CA LEU A 276 2.20 7.72 -15.25
C LEU A 276 1.22 8.92 -15.20
N GLU A 277 0.92 9.43 -14.01
CA GLU A 277 0.07 10.63 -13.85
C GLU A 277 0.67 11.87 -14.53
N LEU A 278 1.98 12.06 -14.45
CA LEU A 278 2.68 13.13 -15.18
C LEU A 278 2.57 12.93 -16.69
N THR A 279 2.68 11.70 -17.17
CA THR A 279 2.53 11.37 -18.60
C THR A 279 1.10 11.65 -19.07
N ALA A 280 0.08 11.23 -18.31
CA ALA A 280 -1.32 11.53 -18.60
C ALA A 280 -1.60 13.05 -18.57
N SER A 281 -1.03 13.77 -17.62
CA SER A 281 -1.18 15.23 -17.51
C SER A 281 -0.56 15.96 -18.70
N ARG A 282 0.58 15.48 -19.22
CA ARG A 282 1.19 16.01 -20.47
C ARG A 282 0.31 15.73 -21.69
N LEU A 283 -0.26 14.53 -21.80
CA LEU A 283 -1.16 14.17 -22.89
C LEU A 283 -2.46 15.00 -22.86
N ASN A 284 -2.93 15.37 -21.66
CA ASN A 284 -4.07 16.27 -21.45
C ASN A 284 -3.86 17.71 -21.94
N ARG A 285 -2.63 18.10 -22.30
CA ARG A 285 -2.34 19.42 -22.89
C ARG A 285 -2.69 19.49 -24.38
N ARG A 286 -2.87 18.35 -25.05
CA ARG A 286 -3.24 18.30 -26.46
C ARG A 286 -4.68 18.82 -26.65
N PRO A 287 -5.01 19.43 -27.80
CA PRO A 287 -6.40 19.76 -28.12
C PRO A 287 -7.26 18.50 -28.21
N ARG A 288 -8.57 18.64 -27.97
CA ARG A 288 -9.54 17.59 -28.29
C ARG A 288 -9.89 17.73 -29.76
N LEU A 289 -9.72 16.66 -30.51
CA LEU A 289 -10.12 16.56 -31.90
C LEU A 289 -10.80 15.21 -32.03
N ASP A 290 -12.11 15.21 -32.24
CA ASP A 290 -12.92 14.01 -32.27
C ASP A 290 -13.58 13.88 -33.66
N PHE A 291 -13.50 12.70 -34.24
CA PHE A 291 -14.33 12.33 -35.38
C PHE A 291 -15.69 11.83 -34.88
N LEU A 292 -16.77 12.33 -35.47
CA LEU A 292 -18.14 11.92 -35.19
C LEU A 292 -18.76 11.41 -36.49
N GLY A 293 -19.20 10.15 -36.48
CA GLY A 293 -20.06 9.56 -37.49
C GLY A 293 -21.36 9.09 -36.85
N GLN A 294 -22.50 9.54 -37.37
CA GLN A 294 -23.82 9.08 -36.96
C GLN A 294 -24.60 8.64 -38.19
N TYR A 295 -25.29 7.52 -38.06
CA TYR A 295 -26.21 7.02 -39.09
C TYR A 295 -27.53 6.65 -38.42
N ARG A 296 -28.65 7.14 -38.95
CA ARG A 296 -29.98 7.01 -38.34
C ARG A 296 -31.01 6.60 -39.38
N TRP A 297 -31.78 5.56 -39.05
CA TRP A 297 -33.04 5.22 -39.72
C TRP A 297 -34.20 5.80 -38.92
N ARG A 298 -35.01 6.67 -39.51
CA ARG A 298 -36.21 7.23 -38.89
C ARG A 298 -37.45 6.51 -39.40
N GLY A 299 -38.47 6.47 -38.55
CA GLY A 299 -39.81 6.08 -38.96
C GLY A 299 -40.89 6.89 -38.26
N LEU A 300 -42.05 6.89 -38.88
CA LEU A 300 -43.29 7.43 -38.36
C LEU A 300 -44.40 6.40 -38.64
N GLY A 301 -45.25 6.17 -37.64
CA GLY A 301 -46.42 5.30 -37.77
C GLY A 301 -47.57 5.77 -36.88
N ASP A 302 -48.83 5.53 -37.24
CA ASP A 302 -49.97 5.66 -36.30
C ASP A 302 -49.95 4.52 -35.26
N HIS A 303 -49.49 3.33 -35.67
CA HIS A 303 -49.36 2.14 -34.86
C HIS A 303 -47.89 1.75 -34.62
N LEU A 304 -47.63 1.12 -33.47
CA LEU A 304 -46.29 0.62 -33.12
C LEU A 304 -45.92 -0.60 -33.97
N ILE A 305 -46.82 -1.59 -34.05
CA ILE A 305 -46.71 -2.82 -34.85
C ILE A 305 -48.13 -3.12 -35.36
N GLY A 306 -48.29 -3.37 -36.65
CA GLY A 306 -49.58 -3.70 -37.26
C GLY A 306 -49.45 -4.07 -38.74
N ASP A 307 -50.44 -4.79 -39.25
CA ASP A 307 -50.61 -5.18 -40.65
C ASP A 307 -51.99 -4.67 -41.07
N SER A 308 -52.06 -3.45 -41.60
CA SER A 308 -53.30 -2.89 -42.13
C SER A 308 -53.10 -2.43 -43.57
N ASP A 309 -54.08 -2.75 -44.43
CA ASP A 309 -54.10 -2.46 -45.88
C ASP A 309 -54.35 -0.96 -46.21
N SER A 310 -53.93 -0.02 -45.35
CA SER A 310 -54.13 1.44 -45.51
C SER A 310 -52.79 2.19 -45.66
N PRO A 311 -52.77 3.42 -46.25
CA PRO A 311 -51.64 3.93 -47.03
C PRO A 311 -50.44 4.36 -46.17
N GLU A 312 -49.32 4.67 -46.86
CA GLU A 312 -48.01 5.12 -46.31
C GLU A 312 -48.08 5.71 -44.88
N LEU A 313 -47.21 5.18 -43.98
CA LEU A 313 -47.01 5.62 -42.58
C LEU A 313 -47.98 5.03 -41.52
N ASP A 314 -48.50 3.82 -41.73
CA ASP A 314 -49.33 3.14 -40.71
C ASP A 314 -48.50 2.53 -39.56
N ASN A 315 -47.36 1.88 -39.86
CA ASN A 315 -46.55 1.15 -38.88
C ASN A 315 -45.13 1.75 -38.74
N LEU A 316 -44.73 2.06 -37.50
CA LEU A 316 -43.41 2.61 -37.19
C LEU A 316 -42.27 1.67 -37.61
N TYR A 317 -42.32 0.39 -37.21
CA TYR A 317 -41.21 -0.53 -37.51
C TYR A 317 -41.13 -0.83 -39.00
N GLN A 318 -42.28 -0.91 -39.68
CA GLN A 318 -42.29 -1.02 -41.14
C GLN A 318 -41.63 0.19 -41.79
N SER A 319 -41.98 1.40 -41.36
CA SER A 319 -41.35 2.64 -41.85
C SER A 319 -39.83 2.67 -41.62
N ILE A 320 -39.35 2.13 -40.49
CA ILE A 320 -37.91 1.99 -40.21
C ILE A 320 -37.25 0.93 -41.11
N THR A 321 -37.89 -0.23 -41.31
CA THR A 321 -37.33 -1.33 -42.12
C THR A 321 -37.39 -1.07 -43.62
N ASP A 322 -38.39 -0.34 -44.08
CA ASP A 322 -38.52 0.11 -45.48
C ASP A 322 -37.38 1.07 -45.84
N GLY A 323 -36.84 1.79 -44.84
CA GLY A 323 -35.63 2.58 -44.99
C GLY A 323 -35.81 3.81 -45.88
N ASN A 324 -37.03 4.27 -46.14
CA ASN A 324 -37.27 5.45 -46.97
C ASN A 324 -36.75 6.76 -46.32
N TYR A 325 -36.58 6.77 -45.00
CA TYR A 325 -36.09 7.92 -44.23
C TYR A 325 -34.78 7.59 -43.50
N GLN A 326 -33.67 7.97 -44.12
CA GLN A 326 -32.31 7.76 -43.62
C GLN A 326 -31.59 9.10 -43.47
N GLU A 327 -30.87 9.27 -42.36
CA GLU A 327 -30.04 10.42 -42.07
C GLU A 327 -28.62 9.95 -41.75
N TRP A 328 -27.61 10.66 -42.25
CA TRP A 328 -26.23 10.44 -41.83
C TRP A 328 -25.55 11.77 -41.56
N GLN A 329 -24.65 11.78 -40.59
CA GLN A 329 -23.84 12.93 -40.22
C GLN A 329 -22.41 12.45 -40.03
N ALA A 330 -21.46 13.11 -40.68
CA ALA A 330 -20.04 12.92 -40.41
C ALA A 330 -19.38 14.29 -40.20
N GLY A 331 -18.54 14.41 -39.18
CA GLY A 331 -17.90 15.66 -38.84
C GLY A 331 -16.65 15.49 -37.98
N LEU A 332 -15.85 16.54 -37.93
CA LEU A 332 -14.71 16.68 -37.02
C LEU A 332 -15.03 17.79 -36.03
N GLU A 333 -14.98 17.48 -34.74
CA GLU A 333 -15.17 18.44 -33.65
C GLU A 333 -13.81 18.75 -33.03
N MET A 334 -13.39 20.02 -33.03
CA MET A 334 -12.16 20.46 -32.39
C MET A 334 -12.46 21.39 -31.23
N ASN A 335 -11.97 21.06 -30.04
CA ASN A 335 -12.02 21.91 -28.86
C ASN A 335 -10.59 22.18 -28.35
N LEU A 336 -10.16 23.43 -28.50
CA LEU A 336 -8.87 23.93 -28.04
C LEU A 336 -9.07 25.15 -27.13
N PRO A 337 -8.94 25.00 -25.80
CA PRO A 337 -8.97 26.15 -24.91
C PRO A 337 -7.72 27.00 -25.12
N VAL A 338 -7.92 28.27 -25.49
CA VAL A 338 -6.83 29.22 -25.72
C VAL A 338 -6.16 29.57 -24.38
N GLY A 339 -4.84 29.37 -24.31
CA GLY A 339 -4.00 29.68 -23.14
C GLY A 339 -3.61 28.51 -22.24
N LEU A 340 -4.32 27.37 -22.28
CA LEU A 340 -3.97 26.10 -21.61
C LEU A 340 -3.56 26.19 -20.11
N ARG A 341 -3.97 27.23 -19.38
CA ARG A 341 -3.53 27.49 -18.00
C ARG A 341 -3.88 26.35 -17.02
N ALA A 342 -5.08 25.78 -17.14
CA ALA A 342 -5.48 24.66 -16.30
C ALA A 342 -4.61 23.40 -16.56
N ALA A 343 -4.34 23.10 -17.83
CA ALA A 343 -3.51 21.96 -18.22
C ALA A 343 -2.04 22.16 -17.80
N SER A 344 -1.50 23.39 -17.89
CA SER A 344 -0.13 23.68 -17.45
C SER A 344 0.03 23.57 -15.93
N VAL A 345 -0.96 24.07 -15.16
CA VAL A 345 -0.99 23.91 -13.69
C VAL A 345 -1.09 22.44 -13.31
N ALA A 346 -1.92 21.64 -13.99
CA ALA A 346 -2.00 20.20 -13.75
C ALA A 346 -0.66 19.48 -13.98
N VAL A 347 0.08 19.84 -15.04
CA VAL A 347 1.42 19.30 -15.30
C VAL A 347 2.42 19.75 -14.23
N ALA A 348 2.39 21.03 -13.82
CA ALA A 348 3.26 21.54 -12.75
C ALA A 348 3.00 20.81 -11.42
N HIS A 349 1.73 20.62 -11.05
CA HIS A 349 1.32 19.86 -9.88
C HIS A 349 1.79 18.40 -9.95
N ALA A 350 1.60 17.72 -11.08
CA ALA A 350 2.08 16.34 -11.27
C ALA A 350 3.61 16.23 -11.19
N LYS A 351 4.35 17.23 -11.70
CA LYS A 351 5.82 17.30 -11.54
C LYS A 351 6.22 17.45 -10.07
N LEU A 352 5.60 18.37 -9.33
CA LEU A 352 5.90 18.57 -7.91
C LEU A 352 5.63 17.30 -7.09
N ASN A 353 4.52 16.61 -7.38
CA ASN A 353 4.22 15.33 -6.73
C ASN A 353 5.25 14.26 -7.06
N LEU A 354 5.72 14.17 -8.31
CA LEU A 354 6.80 13.24 -8.67
C LEU A 354 8.11 13.56 -7.93
N HIS A 355 8.49 14.84 -7.85
CA HIS A 355 9.68 15.25 -7.09
C HIS A 355 9.56 14.93 -5.61
N ARG A 356 8.38 15.14 -5.01
CA ARG A 356 8.08 14.76 -3.62
C ARG A 356 8.26 13.24 -3.41
N GLU A 357 7.66 12.40 -4.25
CA GLU A 357 7.77 10.94 -4.06
C GLU A 357 9.21 10.44 -4.26
N ARG A 358 10.00 11.06 -5.15
CA ARG A 358 11.42 10.76 -5.32
C ARG A 358 12.26 11.18 -4.11
N ALA A 359 11.96 12.35 -3.52
CA ALA A 359 12.61 12.77 -2.28
C ALA A 359 12.30 11.82 -1.12
N ILE A 360 11.04 11.36 -1.01
CA ILE A 360 10.64 10.36 -0.02
C ILE A 360 11.37 9.03 -0.25
N LEU A 361 11.56 8.60 -1.50
CA LEU A 361 12.34 7.40 -1.81
C LEU A 361 13.79 7.53 -1.34
N ALA A 362 14.47 8.62 -1.69
CA ALA A 362 15.86 8.85 -1.28
C ALA A 362 16.02 8.90 0.25
N GLU A 363 15.09 9.56 0.95
CA GLU A 363 15.06 9.60 2.43
C GLU A 363 14.81 8.20 3.03
N SER A 364 13.96 7.39 2.39
CA SER A 364 13.70 6.02 2.85
C SER A 364 14.93 5.12 2.68
N GLU A 365 15.64 5.23 1.55
CA GLU A 365 16.89 4.51 1.30
C GLU A 365 17.98 4.90 2.31
N LEU A 366 18.10 6.20 2.61
CA LEU A 366 19.02 6.69 3.64
C LEU A 366 18.67 6.15 5.02
N ARG A 367 17.41 6.23 5.44
CA ARG A 367 16.94 5.72 6.73
C ARG A 367 17.24 4.22 6.89
N ILE A 368 17.00 3.41 5.86
CA ILE A 368 17.26 1.97 5.88
C ILE A 368 18.74 1.68 6.15
N SER A 369 19.66 2.49 5.60
CA SER A 369 21.08 2.35 5.88
C SER A 369 21.40 2.62 7.37
N HIS A 370 20.75 3.61 7.99
CA HIS A 370 20.91 3.88 9.42
C HIS A 370 20.31 2.77 10.29
N ASP A 371 19.06 2.35 10.00
CA ASP A 371 18.38 1.28 10.73
C ASP A 371 19.15 -0.04 10.69
N LEU A 372 19.74 -0.37 9.52
CA LEU A 372 20.57 -1.55 9.36
C LEU A 372 21.86 -1.43 10.17
N SER A 373 22.49 -0.25 10.21
CA SER A 373 23.70 0.02 11.01
C SER A 373 23.43 -0.12 12.51
N ASP A 374 22.30 0.40 12.98
CA ASP A 374 21.87 0.29 14.37
C ASP A 374 21.60 -1.17 14.76
N THR A 375 20.88 -1.91 13.91
CA THR A 375 20.54 -3.31 14.17
C THR A 375 21.79 -4.20 14.14
N ALA A 376 22.72 -3.93 13.21
CA ALA A 376 24.03 -4.54 13.15
C ALA A 376 24.82 -4.38 14.47
N ARG A 377 24.88 -3.15 15.01
CA ARG A 377 25.50 -2.88 16.31
C ARG A 377 24.77 -3.59 17.44
N GLN A 378 23.44 -3.63 17.40
CA GLN A 378 22.62 -4.26 18.42
C GLN A 378 22.87 -5.78 18.52
N VAL A 379 23.05 -6.46 17.39
CA VAL A 379 23.42 -7.90 17.36
C VAL A 379 24.77 -8.13 18.03
N GLN A 380 25.76 -7.27 17.74
CA GLN A 380 27.08 -7.37 18.37
C GLN A 380 27.02 -7.12 19.88
N LEU A 381 26.30 -6.08 20.30
CA LEU A 381 26.15 -5.72 21.71
C LEU A 381 25.45 -6.84 22.50
N THR A 382 24.33 -7.34 22.00
CA THR A 382 23.55 -8.38 22.68
C THR A 382 24.33 -9.69 22.79
N HIS A 383 25.15 -10.05 21.81
CA HIS A 383 26.08 -11.17 21.91
C HIS A 383 27.12 -10.98 23.02
N GLN A 384 27.78 -9.81 23.08
CA GLN A 384 28.77 -9.53 24.13
C GLN A 384 28.16 -9.54 25.54
N LEU A 385 26.93 -9.02 25.68
CA LEU A 385 26.19 -9.05 26.94
C LEU A 385 25.79 -10.48 27.33
N MET A 386 25.42 -11.31 26.36
CA MET A 386 25.14 -12.73 26.57
C MET A 386 26.38 -13.45 27.13
N GLU A 387 27.55 -13.30 26.49
CA GLU A 387 28.81 -13.89 26.98
C GLU A 387 29.18 -13.38 28.37
N THR A 388 29.03 -12.08 28.63
CA THR A 388 29.35 -11.48 29.93
C THR A 388 28.43 -11.99 31.04
N ASN A 389 27.11 -12.04 30.78
CA ASN A 389 26.13 -12.56 31.73
C ASN A 389 26.31 -14.06 31.98
N TYR A 390 26.72 -14.82 30.96
CA TYR A 390 27.06 -16.24 31.12
C TYR A 390 28.23 -16.43 32.08
N ASN A 391 29.33 -15.68 31.88
CA ASN A 391 30.49 -15.73 32.76
C ASN A 391 30.14 -15.29 34.20
N ARG A 392 29.27 -14.28 34.35
CA ARG A 392 28.75 -13.86 35.66
C ARG A 392 27.94 -14.98 36.33
N TYR A 393 27.05 -15.65 35.60
CA TYR A 393 26.26 -16.76 36.14
C TYR A 393 27.16 -17.90 36.64
N LEU A 394 28.18 -18.29 35.87
CA LEU A 394 29.17 -19.30 36.29
C LEU A 394 29.95 -18.86 37.54
N ALA A 395 30.34 -17.59 37.63
CA ALA A 395 31.04 -17.05 38.80
C ALA A 395 30.15 -17.06 40.05
N ASP A 396 28.90 -16.63 39.94
CA ASP A 396 27.94 -16.61 41.04
C ASP A 396 27.61 -18.05 41.51
N LEU A 397 27.52 -19.02 40.58
CA LEU A 397 27.32 -20.44 40.91
C LEU A 397 28.46 -21.00 41.78
N ASN A 398 29.70 -20.77 41.37
CA ASN A 398 30.88 -21.18 42.13
C ASN A 398 30.92 -20.48 43.51
N GLN A 399 30.51 -19.22 43.57
CA GLN A 399 30.47 -18.46 44.82
C GLN A 399 29.46 -19.06 45.81
N VAL A 400 28.25 -19.41 45.36
CA VAL A 400 27.24 -20.05 46.21
C VAL A 400 27.75 -21.37 46.76
N GLU A 401 28.40 -22.20 45.93
CA GLU A 401 28.94 -23.48 46.38
C GLU A 401 30.00 -23.30 47.49
N VAL A 402 30.91 -22.34 47.34
CA VAL A 402 31.93 -22.05 48.35
C VAL A 402 31.30 -21.53 49.65
N LEU A 403 30.36 -20.58 49.56
CA LEU A 403 29.72 -19.99 50.73
C LEU A 403 28.80 -20.98 51.45
N GLU A 404 28.17 -21.90 50.72
CA GLU A 404 27.38 -22.97 51.32
C GLU A 404 28.26 -23.90 52.17
N ARG A 405 29.44 -24.28 51.68
CA ARG A 405 30.41 -25.09 52.45
C ARG A 405 30.88 -24.36 53.71
N ARG A 406 31.32 -23.10 53.58
CA ARG A 406 31.77 -22.29 54.73
C ARG A 406 30.68 -22.08 55.78
N TYR A 407 29.43 -21.93 55.34
CA TYR A 407 28.29 -21.83 56.24
C TYR A 407 28.04 -23.14 57.00
N ARG A 408 28.11 -24.29 56.32
CA ARG A 408 27.99 -25.62 56.96
C ARG A 408 29.11 -25.88 57.96
N ASP A 409 30.31 -25.41 57.68
CA ASP A 409 31.47 -25.50 58.57
C ASP A 409 31.43 -24.47 59.71
N GLY A 410 30.39 -23.61 59.78
CA GLY A 410 30.20 -22.61 60.84
C GLY A 410 31.17 -21.42 60.76
N SER A 411 31.85 -21.23 59.62
CA SER A 411 32.88 -20.20 59.44
C SER A 411 32.33 -18.83 59.00
N ASP A 412 31.12 -18.78 58.43
CA ASP A 412 30.51 -17.57 57.88
C ASP A 412 29.05 -17.38 58.34
N ASN A 413 28.53 -16.17 58.19
CA ASN A 413 27.14 -15.80 58.52
C ASN A 413 26.16 -16.21 57.41
N ILE A 414 24.96 -16.65 57.79
CA ILE A 414 23.87 -17.01 56.87
C ILE A 414 23.54 -15.90 55.84
N ASN A 415 23.74 -14.63 56.21
CA ASN A 415 23.49 -13.49 55.32
C ASN A 415 24.28 -13.58 54.01
N PHE A 416 25.54 -14.02 54.04
CA PHE A 416 26.36 -14.18 52.84
C PHE A 416 25.81 -15.28 51.94
N LEU A 417 25.35 -16.40 52.52
CA LEU A 417 24.73 -17.49 51.77
C LEU A 417 23.41 -17.05 51.12
N LEU A 418 22.52 -16.40 51.88
CA LEU A 418 21.23 -15.91 51.36
C LEU A 418 21.44 -14.86 50.24
N GLN A 419 22.43 -13.99 50.39
CA GLN A 419 22.78 -13.02 49.36
C GLN A 419 23.30 -13.70 48.10
N ALA A 420 24.20 -14.68 48.23
CA ALA A 420 24.74 -15.42 47.10
C ALA A 420 23.65 -16.22 46.37
N GLN A 421 22.72 -16.85 47.11
CA GLN A 421 21.55 -17.52 46.52
C GLN A 421 20.68 -16.55 45.70
N ARG A 422 20.39 -15.34 46.21
CA ARG A 422 19.67 -14.31 45.44
C ARG A 422 20.44 -13.88 44.19
N GLN A 423 21.76 -13.77 44.30
CA GLN A 423 22.61 -13.32 43.21
C GLN A 423 22.66 -14.33 42.07
N VAL A 424 22.79 -15.64 42.37
CA VAL A 424 22.71 -16.72 41.37
C VAL A 424 21.38 -16.73 40.64
N VAL A 425 20.26 -16.61 41.36
CA VAL A 425 18.93 -16.58 40.70
C VAL A 425 18.82 -15.37 39.78
N THR A 426 19.33 -14.22 40.21
CA THR A 426 19.32 -13.00 39.40
C THR A 426 20.21 -13.13 38.16
N SER A 427 21.42 -13.69 38.28
CA SER A 427 22.31 -13.87 37.13
C SER A 427 21.85 -14.97 36.18
N GLU A 428 21.20 -16.04 36.66
CA GLU A 428 20.54 -17.04 35.82
C GLU A 428 19.44 -16.39 34.96
N ILE A 429 18.58 -15.58 35.57
CA ILE A 429 17.52 -14.84 34.87
C ILE A 429 18.11 -13.88 33.82
N GLU A 430 19.12 -13.10 34.19
CA GLU A 430 19.73 -12.12 33.28
C GLU A 430 20.51 -12.79 32.12
N PHE A 431 21.08 -13.98 32.34
CA PHE A 431 21.68 -14.78 31.27
C PHE A 431 20.63 -15.27 30.27
N TYR A 432 19.54 -15.89 30.72
CA TYR A 432 18.50 -16.35 29.79
C TYR A 432 17.77 -15.19 29.09
N ARG A 433 17.63 -14.05 29.76
CA ARG A 433 17.12 -12.82 29.15
C ARG A 433 18.07 -12.30 28.06
N SER A 434 19.38 -12.23 28.31
CA SER A 434 20.34 -11.77 27.29
C SER A 434 20.44 -12.73 26.10
N MET A 435 20.37 -14.04 26.35
CA MET A 435 20.27 -15.08 25.33
C MET A 435 19.03 -14.87 24.43
N THR A 436 17.88 -14.62 25.03
CA THR A 436 16.63 -14.34 24.31
C THR A 436 16.75 -13.05 23.50
N ASN A 437 17.28 -11.98 24.08
CA ASN A 437 17.50 -10.70 23.40
C ASN A 437 18.46 -10.82 22.21
N TYR A 438 19.47 -11.69 22.29
CA TYR A 438 20.36 -11.96 21.17
C TYR A 438 19.61 -12.59 19.98
N ASN A 439 18.78 -13.60 20.25
CA ASN A 439 17.98 -14.25 19.21
C ASN A 439 17.00 -13.27 18.55
N LEU A 440 16.37 -12.40 19.34
CA LEU A 440 15.49 -11.33 18.82
C LEU A 440 16.26 -10.29 18.00
N ALA A 441 17.49 -9.94 18.39
CA ALA A 441 18.33 -9.03 17.61
C ALA A 441 18.72 -9.65 16.25
N VAL A 442 18.99 -10.96 16.20
CA VAL A 442 19.27 -11.69 14.94
C VAL A 442 18.04 -11.69 14.03
N ARG A 443 16.84 -11.95 14.57
CA ARG A 443 15.58 -11.79 13.83
C ARG A 443 15.44 -10.38 13.26
N ASP A 444 15.66 -9.36 14.09
CA ASP A 444 15.53 -7.96 13.67
C ASP A 444 16.52 -7.63 12.55
N LEU A 445 17.74 -8.17 12.57
CA LEU A 445 18.67 -8.06 11.46
C LEU A 445 18.09 -8.66 10.17
N HIS A 446 17.50 -9.86 10.24
CA HIS A 446 16.84 -10.48 9.09
C HIS A 446 15.64 -9.69 8.58
N ARG A 447 14.88 -9.04 9.48
CA ARG A 447 13.79 -8.12 9.15
C ARG A 447 14.31 -6.89 8.41
N GLN A 448 15.33 -6.22 8.96
CA GLN A 448 15.94 -5.04 8.35
C GLN A 448 16.66 -5.35 7.04
N LYS A 449 17.09 -6.60 6.82
CA LYS A 449 17.64 -7.07 5.54
C LYS A 449 16.55 -7.38 4.49
N GLY A 450 15.28 -7.45 4.88
CA GLY A 450 14.18 -7.89 4.01
C GLY A 450 14.23 -9.40 3.71
N SER A 451 14.78 -10.20 4.63
CA SER A 451 14.98 -11.65 4.45
C SER A 451 14.28 -12.51 5.51
N LEU A 452 13.46 -11.90 6.38
CA LEU A 452 12.83 -12.59 7.50
C LEU A 452 11.95 -13.77 7.06
N LEU A 453 11.12 -13.57 6.03
CA LEU A 453 10.26 -14.62 5.51
C LEU A 453 11.10 -15.78 4.94
N ALA A 454 12.13 -15.47 4.16
CA ALA A 454 13.06 -16.45 3.61
C ALA A 454 13.80 -17.24 4.70
N TYR A 455 14.26 -16.54 5.74
CA TYR A 455 14.95 -17.14 6.89
C TYR A 455 14.04 -18.12 7.64
N ASN A 456 12.77 -17.75 7.82
CA ASN A 456 11.76 -18.59 8.45
C ASN A 456 11.05 -19.56 7.48
N GLN A 457 11.57 -19.70 6.25
CA GLN A 457 11.03 -20.58 5.20
C GLN A 457 9.55 -20.32 4.86
N VAL A 458 9.10 -19.09 5.05
CA VAL A 458 7.77 -18.62 4.69
C VAL A 458 7.80 -18.09 3.26
N GLN A 459 6.91 -18.60 2.42
CA GLN A 459 6.75 -18.16 1.03
C GLN A 459 5.34 -17.63 0.82
N LEU A 460 5.23 -16.60 -0.03
CA LEU A 460 3.95 -16.06 -0.44
C LEU A 460 3.62 -16.61 -1.82
N ALA A 461 2.45 -17.22 -1.95
CA ALA A 461 1.92 -17.69 -3.21
C ALA A 461 0.51 -17.17 -3.39
N GLU A 462 0.16 -16.82 -4.62
CA GLU A 462 -1.24 -16.58 -4.98
C GLU A 462 -2.05 -17.87 -4.81
N GLY A 463 -3.28 -17.73 -4.33
CA GLY A 463 -4.20 -18.86 -4.23
C GLY A 463 -4.52 -19.47 -5.59
N GLY A 464 -4.88 -20.76 -5.60
CA GLY A 464 -5.36 -21.41 -6.82
C GLY A 464 -6.56 -20.66 -7.40
N TRP A 465 -6.59 -20.51 -8.73
CA TRP A 465 -7.70 -19.87 -9.42
C TRP A 465 -8.99 -20.65 -9.17
N SER A 466 -10.12 -19.95 -9.10
CA SER A 466 -11.42 -20.62 -8.93
C SER A 466 -11.70 -21.59 -10.08
N ALA A 467 -12.40 -22.69 -9.82
CA ALA A 467 -12.70 -23.69 -10.85
C ALA A 467 -13.46 -23.09 -12.05
N GLY A 468 -14.31 -22.09 -11.80
CA GLY A 468 -15.01 -21.33 -12.85
C GLY A 468 -14.04 -20.53 -13.73
N ALA A 469 -13.05 -19.86 -13.15
CA ALA A 469 -12.07 -19.08 -13.91
C ALA A 469 -11.25 -19.96 -14.87
N ILE A 470 -10.90 -21.19 -14.47
CA ILE A 470 -10.21 -22.15 -15.35
C ILE A 470 -11.11 -22.57 -16.51
N HIS A 471 -12.40 -22.83 -16.24
CA HIS A 471 -13.37 -23.18 -17.27
C HIS A 471 -13.56 -22.03 -18.26
N ASP A 472 -13.69 -20.80 -17.78
CA ASP A 472 -13.86 -19.61 -18.60
C ASP A 472 -12.61 -19.30 -19.43
N ALA A 473 -11.43 -19.39 -18.83
CA ALA A 473 -10.15 -19.25 -19.55
C ALA A 473 -10.03 -20.31 -20.66
N ARG A 474 -10.46 -21.55 -20.40
CA ARG A 474 -10.49 -22.61 -21.42
C ARG A 474 -11.53 -22.34 -22.49
N HIS A 475 -12.70 -21.83 -22.11
CA HIS A 475 -13.77 -21.48 -23.04
C HIS A 475 -13.33 -20.36 -23.97
N VAL A 476 -12.85 -19.24 -23.43
CA VAL A 476 -12.29 -18.11 -24.18
C VAL A 476 -11.10 -18.56 -25.02
N GLY A 477 -10.20 -19.36 -24.46
CA GLY A 477 -9.03 -19.89 -25.15
C GLY A 477 -9.35 -20.74 -26.39
N ARG A 478 -10.54 -21.36 -26.47
CA ARG A 478 -11.00 -22.06 -27.69
C ARG A 478 -11.31 -21.11 -28.84
N PHE A 479 -11.72 -19.89 -28.54
CA PHE A 479 -12.05 -18.86 -29.54
C PHE A 479 -10.84 -17.99 -29.88
N LEU A 480 -9.76 -18.05 -29.10
CA LEU A 480 -8.50 -17.39 -29.41
C LEU A 480 -7.67 -18.29 -30.32
N THR A 481 -7.36 -17.81 -31.53
CA THR A 481 -6.37 -18.46 -32.39
C THR A 481 -4.98 -18.31 -31.79
N PRO A 482 -4.25 -19.40 -31.48
CA PRO A 482 -2.87 -19.30 -31.04
C PRO A 482 -2.05 -18.62 -32.14
N TYR A 483 -1.30 -17.57 -31.77
CA TYR A 483 -0.39 -16.91 -32.68
C TYR A 483 0.71 -17.89 -33.12
N GLY A 484 0.91 -18.02 -34.44
CA GLY A 484 1.91 -18.94 -35.01
C GLY A 484 3.36 -18.60 -34.63
N SER A 485 3.62 -17.37 -34.19
CA SER A 485 4.92 -16.87 -33.75
C SER A 485 4.77 -16.03 -32.47
N PRO A 486 4.91 -16.63 -31.28
CA PRO A 486 4.85 -15.91 -30.01
C PRO A 486 5.88 -14.78 -29.88
N ALA A 487 7.01 -14.87 -30.61
CA ALA A 487 8.07 -13.86 -30.64
C ALA A 487 7.68 -12.55 -31.33
N ASP A 488 6.68 -12.57 -32.23
CA ASP A 488 6.21 -11.36 -32.94
C ASP A 488 5.19 -10.57 -32.10
N VAL A 489 4.75 -11.13 -30.97
CA VAL A 489 3.78 -10.50 -30.07
C VAL A 489 4.53 -9.69 -29.00
N SER A 490 4.78 -8.41 -29.30
CA SER A 490 5.28 -7.46 -28.31
C SER A 490 4.22 -7.20 -27.23
N ARG A 491 4.35 -7.84 -26.07
CA ARG A 491 3.59 -7.49 -24.87
C ARG A 491 4.33 -6.37 -24.14
N PRO A 492 3.65 -5.27 -23.75
CA PRO A 492 4.30 -4.27 -22.91
C PRO A 492 4.76 -4.95 -21.62
N ALA A 493 6.02 -4.73 -21.24
CA ALA A 493 6.56 -5.24 -19.99
C ALA A 493 5.63 -4.84 -18.82
N PRO A 494 5.44 -5.72 -17.82
CA PRO A 494 4.68 -5.34 -16.63
C PRO A 494 5.35 -4.11 -16.03
N ILE A 495 4.55 -3.11 -15.67
CA ILE A 495 5.05 -1.82 -15.15
C ILE A 495 5.78 -2.01 -13.82
N THR A 496 5.49 -3.11 -13.13
CA THR A 496 5.81 -3.41 -11.74
C THR A 496 6.51 -4.76 -11.55
N ALA A 497 6.82 -5.48 -12.63
CA ALA A 497 7.73 -6.63 -12.55
C ALA A 497 9.14 -6.12 -12.26
N GLY A 498 9.40 -5.78 -11.00
CA GLY A 498 10.74 -5.61 -10.48
C GLY A 498 11.46 -6.96 -10.44
N GLY A 499 12.79 -6.94 -10.27
CA GLY A 499 13.61 -8.15 -10.20
C GLY A 499 13.35 -9.07 -8.99
N PHE A 500 12.41 -8.70 -8.11
CA PHE A 500 12.13 -9.43 -6.88
C PHE A 500 10.79 -10.17 -6.98
N ASP A 501 10.88 -11.51 -6.96
CA ASP A 501 9.72 -12.40 -6.90
C ASP A 501 9.55 -12.92 -5.45
N PRO A 502 8.45 -12.55 -4.75
CA PRO A 502 8.19 -13.00 -3.39
C PRO A 502 7.83 -14.50 -3.30
N SER A 503 7.51 -15.14 -4.43
CA SER A 503 7.19 -16.58 -4.51
C SER A 503 8.43 -17.45 -4.78
N ALA A 504 9.52 -16.85 -5.28
CA ALA A 504 10.76 -17.58 -5.50
C ALA A 504 11.42 -17.98 -4.19
N VAL A 505 12.07 -19.14 -4.16
CA VAL A 505 12.89 -19.57 -3.01
C VAL A 505 14.02 -18.56 -2.83
N GLN A 506 13.94 -17.77 -1.76
CA GLN A 506 14.93 -16.74 -1.49
C GLN A 506 16.11 -17.32 -0.74
N ASN A 507 17.30 -17.23 -1.34
CA ASN A 507 18.53 -17.55 -0.63
C ASN A 507 18.80 -16.48 0.45
N SER A 508 19.15 -16.95 1.65
CA SER A 508 19.58 -16.12 2.78
C SER A 508 21.02 -15.60 2.62
N THR A 509 21.78 -16.22 1.71
CA THR A 509 23.15 -15.87 1.29
C THR A 509 23.14 -15.41 -0.18
N VAL A 510 23.87 -14.33 -0.50
CA VAL A 510 24.13 -13.95 -1.90
C VAL A 510 25.26 -14.85 -2.42
N PRO A 511 25.18 -15.42 -3.63
CA PRO A 511 26.35 -15.98 -4.29
C PRO A 511 27.39 -14.86 -4.47
N PRO A 512 28.69 -15.08 -4.21
CA PRO A 512 29.72 -14.04 -4.28
C PRO A 512 29.86 -13.30 -5.63
N ASN A 513 29.13 -13.72 -6.68
CA ASN A 513 29.18 -13.14 -8.03
C ASN A 513 27.84 -12.54 -8.52
N ALA A 514 26.88 -12.22 -7.66
CA ALA A 514 25.71 -11.43 -8.08
C ALA A 514 26.13 -9.95 -8.26
N ILE A 515 26.71 -9.64 -9.42
CA ILE A 515 26.80 -8.27 -9.91
C ILE A 515 25.34 -7.78 -10.04
N PRO A 516 24.95 -6.65 -9.42
CA PRO A 516 23.64 -6.08 -9.68
C PRO A 516 23.54 -5.78 -11.18
N ALA A 517 22.60 -6.44 -11.85
CA ALA A 517 22.29 -6.12 -13.24
C ALA A 517 21.76 -4.67 -13.28
N ASP A 518 22.54 -3.79 -13.93
CA ASP A 518 22.24 -2.39 -14.22
C ASP A 518 21.78 -1.51 -13.05
N SER A 519 22.76 -1.07 -12.27
CA SER A 519 22.75 0.27 -11.70
C SER A 519 23.90 1.08 -12.31
N THR A 520 23.84 1.35 -13.62
CA THR A 520 24.49 2.56 -14.13
C THR A 520 23.84 3.74 -13.41
N ILE A 521 24.55 4.29 -12.44
CA ILE A 521 24.33 5.66 -11.99
C ILE A 521 24.61 6.53 -13.21
N GLU A 522 23.56 6.84 -13.96
CA GLU A 522 23.60 7.89 -14.96
C GLU A 522 23.76 9.19 -14.19
N ILE A 523 25.02 9.62 -14.03
CA ILE A 523 25.35 10.96 -13.61
C ILE A 523 24.76 11.87 -14.70
N LEU A 524 23.61 12.46 -14.40
CA LEU A 524 23.03 13.51 -15.24
C LEU A 524 24.09 14.62 -15.40
N PRO A 525 24.47 15.01 -16.62
CA PRO A 525 25.28 16.19 -16.81
C PRO A 525 24.50 17.41 -16.31
N GLU A 526 25.18 18.30 -15.59
CA GLU A 526 24.66 19.60 -15.16
C GLU A 526 24.01 20.35 -16.34
N PRO A 527 22.94 21.13 -16.10
CA PRO A 527 22.34 21.91 -17.16
C PRO A 527 23.35 22.92 -17.70
N VAL A 528 23.69 22.77 -18.97
CA VAL A 528 24.42 23.76 -19.78
C VAL A 528 23.67 25.08 -19.66
N GLY A 529 24.34 26.08 -19.08
CA GLY A 529 23.83 27.44 -18.96
C GLY A 529 23.46 28.03 -20.31
N GLU A 530 22.36 28.77 -20.36
CA GLU A 530 21.94 29.55 -21.52
C GLU A 530 23.05 30.55 -21.93
N PRO A 531 23.29 30.74 -23.23
CA PRO A 531 24.27 31.71 -23.70
C PRO A 531 23.74 33.14 -23.53
N VAL A 532 24.49 33.94 -22.76
CA VAL A 532 24.39 35.41 -22.74
C VAL A 532 24.75 35.93 -24.14
N PRO A 533 24.00 36.89 -24.72
CA PRO A 533 24.34 37.43 -26.04
C PRO A 533 25.60 38.29 -25.93
N THR A 534 26.60 37.94 -26.74
CA THR A 534 27.81 38.73 -26.98
C THR A 534 27.43 39.90 -27.89
N GLY A 535 27.42 41.11 -27.34
CA GLY A 535 27.39 42.35 -28.12
C GLY A 535 28.79 42.65 -28.66
N GLU A 536 28.88 42.82 -29.97
CA GLU A 536 30.07 43.24 -30.70
C GLU A 536 30.56 44.61 -30.21
N GLY A 537 31.88 44.73 -30.04
CA GLY A 537 32.53 45.99 -29.72
C GLY A 537 32.69 46.87 -30.95
N GLU A 538 32.34 48.14 -30.81
CA GLU A 538 32.80 49.21 -31.69
C GLU A 538 33.25 50.42 -30.85
N SER A 539 34.26 51.10 -31.37
CA SER A 539 35.32 51.86 -30.70
C SER A 539 34.96 53.26 -30.16
N ALA A 540 35.67 53.63 -29.09
CA ALA A 540 36.33 54.92 -28.81
C ALA A 540 35.51 56.23 -28.62
N THR A 541 35.60 56.83 -27.42
CA THR A 541 36.36 58.08 -27.09
C THR A 541 35.86 58.69 -25.77
N GLY A 542 36.76 59.32 -25.00
CA GLY A 542 36.40 60.31 -23.97
C GLY A 542 37.03 60.12 -22.60
N GLN A 543 37.96 61.03 -22.26
CA GLN A 543 38.73 61.16 -21.03
C GLN A 543 37.86 61.62 -19.84
N GLU A 544 38.21 61.28 -18.59
CA GLU A 544 38.69 62.26 -17.58
C GLU A 544 39.14 61.58 -16.25
N GLN A 545 40.08 62.25 -15.58
CA GLN A 545 40.85 61.88 -14.37
C GLN A 545 39.97 61.96 -13.09
N VAL A 546 40.30 61.41 -11.91
CA VAL A 546 41.31 61.84 -10.91
C VAL A 546 41.12 60.90 -9.68
N ALA A 547 42.11 60.07 -9.33
CA ALA A 547 43.01 60.10 -8.16
C ALA A 547 42.58 59.38 -6.86
N GLU A 548 43.50 58.54 -6.41
CA GLU A 548 43.72 58.00 -5.06
C GLU A 548 44.51 59.05 -4.22
N PRO A 549 44.56 58.97 -2.88
CA PRO A 549 45.61 58.15 -2.27
C PRO A 549 45.23 57.43 -0.96
N GLU A 550 46.13 56.53 -0.60
CA GLU A 550 46.19 55.55 0.49
C GLU A 550 46.66 56.17 1.85
N PRO A 551 47.12 55.42 2.88
CA PRO A 551 46.50 55.25 4.22
C PRO A 551 47.30 55.89 5.39
N ASP A 552 46.80 55.81 6.65
CA ASP A 552 47.64 55.53 7.85
C ASP A 552 46.88 55.43 9.20
N ASP A 553 47.19 54.32 9.88
CA ASP A 553 47.54 54.05 11.29
C ASP A 553 46.90 54.70 12.56
N ALA A 554 46.66 53.77 13.50
CA ALA A 554 46.88 53.79 14.96
C ALA A 554 45.99 54.63 15.92
N ALA A 555 45.27 53.92 16.83
CA ALA A 555 45.53 53.87 18.29
C ALA A 555 44.28 53.51 19.14
N LEU A 556 44.39 52.45 19.94
CA LEU A 556 43.58 52.12 21.14
C LEU A 556 44.04 52.99 22.36
N PRO A 557 43.50 52.91 23.61
CA PRO A 557 42.37 52.14 24.19
C PRO A 557 41.47 52.93 25.21
N SER A 558 40.52 52.18 25.82
CA SER A 558 40.04 52.24 27.22
C SER A 558 38.73 53.00 27.55
N SER A 559 37.69 52.26 27.97
CA SER A 559 37.27 52.11 29.38
C SER A 559 35.87 51.46 29.47
N VAL A 560 35.62 50.84 30.62
CA VAL A 560 34.69 49.71 30.88
C VAL A 560 33.37 50.24 31.53
N PRO A 561 32.51 49.43 32.21
CA PRO A 561 31.15 49.07 31.80
C PRO A 561 30.02 49.63 32.70
N GLY A 562 28.76 49.37 32.34
CA GLY A 562 27.60 49.65 33.19
C GLY A 562 26.50 48.60 33.06
N THR A 563 26.45 47.70 34.05
CA THR A 563 25.44 46.70 34.38
C THR A 563 24.08 47.33 34.74
N THR A 564 22.94 46.74 34.37
CA THR A 564 21.83 46.17 35.19
C THR A 564 20.52 46.59 34.50
N ALA A 565 19.42 45.83 34.43
CA ALA A 565 18.93 44.66 35.17
C ALA A 565 18.13 43.73 34.25
#